data_AF-A0A327Q4R9-F1
#
_entry.id   AF-A0A327Q4R9-F1
#
_cell.length_a   1.000
_cell.length_b   1.000
_cell.length_c   1.000
_cell.angle_alpha   90.00
_cell.angle_beta   90.00
_cell.angle_gamma   90.00
#
_symmetry.space_group_name_H-M   'P 1'
#
loop_
_entity.id
_entity.type
_entity.pdbx_description
1 polymer ?
#
loop_
_entity_poly.entity_id
_entity_poly.type
_entity_poly.pdbx_seq_one_letter_code
_entity_poly.pdbx_strand_id
1 'polypeptide(L)'
;MKLFTFIAAFVTLFTFSANAQYKKASLQASGLTCAMCSNATLKSLQTLPFVESIDTDLENTTFILNFKKDANVSIDEMRAKVEDAGFSVAKLVVTADFDNVKISNDAHINYNGNTLHFVSVKDQTLNGEKSFTVVDKDFIPAKSYKKYSEQTKMACIKTGFMQDCCHTPGTTNSKRVYHVTI
;
A
#
# COMPACT_ATOMS: atom_id res chain seq x y z
N MET A 1 -58.12 -10.09 -27.40
CA MET A 1 -57.60 -8.95 -26.61
C MET A 1 -56.52 -9.50 -25.69
N LYS A 2 -55.28 -9.65 -26.16
CA LYS A 2 -54.13 -8.75 -25.90
C LYS A 2 -54.00 -8.35 -24.43
N LEU A 3 -53.12 -9.06 -23.70
CA LEU A 3 -52.47 -8.60 -22.47
C LEU A 3 -51.20 -9.45 -22.29
N PHE A 4 -50.16 -9.27 -23.12
CA PHE A 4 -49.01 -8.39 -22.88
C PHE A 4 -48.50 -8.34 -21.43
N THR A 5 -47.25 -8.81 -21.28
CA THR A 5 -46.21 -8.39 -20.30
C THR A 5 -46.49 -8.75 -18.82
N PHE A 6 -45.60 -9.39 -18.07
CA PHE A 6 -44.21 -9.05 -17.81
C PHE A 6 -43.40 -10.31 -17.45
N ILE A 7 -42.45 -10.71 -18.31
CA ILE A 7 -41.32 -11.53 -17.87
C ILE A 7 -40.42 -10.56 -17.09
N ALA A 8 -40.48 -10.63 -15.77
CA ALA A 8 -39.55 -9.94 -14.89
C ALA A 8 -38.16 -10.54 -15.13
N ALA A 9 -37.43 -9.96 -16.10
CA ALA A 9 -36.01 -10.18 -16.26
C ALA A 9 -35.35 -9.72 -14.95
N PHE A 10 -35.02 -10.70 -14.10
CA PHE A 10 -34.16 -10.54 -12.95
C PHE A 10 -32.75 -10.29 -13.48
N VAL A 11 -32.54 -9.09 -14.02
CA VAL A 11 -31.24 -8.57 -14.39
C VAL A 11 -30.52 -8.34 -13.06
N THR A 12 -29.81 -9.37 -12.60
CA THR A 12 -28.80 -9.21 -11.56
C THR A 12 -27.82 -8.17 -12.08
N LEU A 13 -27.95 -6.95 -11.55
CA LEU A 13 -26.94 -5.91 -11.66
C LEU A 13 -25.64 -6.50 -11.09
N PHE A 14 -24.81 -7.08 -11.96
CA PHE A 14 -23.40 -7.28 -11.68
C PHE A 14 -22.82 -5.88 -11.53
N THR A 15 -22.84 -5.39 -10.29
CA THR A 15 -22.10 -4.20 -9.91
C THR A 15 -20.63 -4.58 -10.03
N PHE A 16 -19.98 -4.12 -11.11
CA PHE A 16 -18.53 -4.16 -11.20
C PHE A 16 -18.01 -3.28 -10.07
N SER A 17 -17.72 -3.90 -8.92
CA SER A 17 -16.97 -3.23 -7.86
C SER A 17 -15.57 -2.99 -8.44
N ALA A 18 -15.20 -1.73 -8.66
CA ALA A 18 -13.83 -1.38 -8.95
C ALA A 18 -12.99 -1.81 -7.75
N ASN A 19 -12.28 -2.94 -7.87
CA ASN A 19 -11.44 -3.43 -6.78
C ASN A 19 -10.32 -2.42 -6.56
N ALA A 20 -10.19 -1.95 -5.31
CA ALA A 20 -9.04 -1.17 -4.88
C ALA A 20 -7.77 -2.01 -5.11
N GLN A 21 -6.95 -1.63 -6.09
CA GLN A 21 -5.81 -2.43 -6.57
C GLN A 21 -4.50 -1.64 -6.48
N TYR A 22 -3.49 -2.24 -5.85
CA TYR A 22 -2.10 -1.80 -6.00
C TYR A 22 -1.61 -2.14 -7.42
N LYS A 23 -0.96 -1.17 -8.07
CA LYS A 23 -0.53 -1.27 -9.48
C LYS A 23 0.96 -1.50 -9.61
N LYS A 24 1.73 -0.74 -8.84
CA LYS A 24 3.18 -0.83 -8.80
C LYS A 24 3.72 -0.34 -7.47
N ALA A 25 4.96 -0.68 -7.17
CA ALA A 25 5.71 -0.07 -6.09
C ALA A 25 7.12 0.30 -6.54
N SER A 26 7.58 1.47 -6.11
CA SER A 26 8.96 1.91 -6.20
C SER A 26 9.62 1.68 -4.84
N LEU A 27 10.56 0.73 -4.81
CA LEU A 27 11.26 0.28 -3.62
C LEU A 27 12.73 0.66 -3.71
N GLN A 28 13.19 1.45 -2.76
CA GLN A 28 14.59 1.73 -2.53
C GLN A 28 15.08 0.95 -1.32
N ALA A 29 16.15 0.18 -1.48
CA ALA A 29 16.82 -0.49 -0.37
C ALA A 29 18.10 0.25 0.03
N SER A 30 18.44 0.19 1.30
CA SER A 30 19.68 0.72 1.87
C SER A 30 20.80 -0.33 1.80
N GLY A 31 22.05 0.13 1.70
CA GLY A 31 23.22 -0.76 1.72
C GLY A 31 23.57 -1.44 0.38
N LEU A 32 22.92 -1.05 -0.73
CA LEU A 32 23.21 -1.58 -2.07
C LEU A 32 24.45 -0.91 -2.71
N THR A 33 25.62 -1.07 -2.09
CA THR A 33 26.87 -0.45 -2.58
C THR A 33 27.64 -1.32 -3.58
N CYS A 34 27.19 -2.55 -3.85
CA CYS A 34 27.80 -3.48 -4.80
C CYS A 34 26.75 -4.02 -5.78
N ALA A 35 27.13 -4.23 -7.05
CA ALA A 35 26.26 -4.82 -8.07
C ALA A 35 25.69 -6.20 -7.67
N MET A 36 26.46 -6.99 -6.92
CA MET A 36 25.99 -8.29 -6.40
C MET A 36 24.88 -8.13 -5.36
N CYS A 37 24.96 -7.11 -4.50
CA CYS A 37 23.94 -6.79 -3.50
C CYS A 37 22.61 -6.40 -4.17
N SER A 38 22.68 -5.55 -5.20
CA SER A 38 21.51 -5.15 -5.99
C SER A 38 20.88 -6.34 -6.70
N ASN A 39 21.70 -7.22 -7.29
CA ASN A 39 21.21 -8.42 -7.97
C ASN A 39 20.58 -9.43 -7.01
N ALA A 40 21.14 -9.62 -5.81
CA ALA A 40 20.57 -10.48 -4.78
C ALA A 40 19.18 -9.99 -4.36
N THR A 41 19.04 -8.69 -4.12
CA THR A 41 17.75 -8.06 -3.78
C THR A 41 16.75 -8.20 -4.92
N LEU A 42 17.16 -7.93 -6.16
CA LEU A 42 16.32 -8.09 -7.35
C LEU A 42 15.76 -9.52 -7.44
N LYS A 43 16.64 -10.53 -7.34
CA LYS A 43 16.23 -11.95 -7.38
C LYS A 43 15.27 -12.31 -6.25
N SER A 44 15.49 -11.79 -5.05
CA SER A 44 14.58 -12.00 -3.92
C SER A 44 13.19 -11.43 -4.21
N LEU A 45 13.11 -10.19 -4.69
CA LEU A 45 11.85 -9.53 -5.04
C LEU A 45 11.11 -10.22 -6.19
N GLN A 46 11.83 -10.79 -7.17
CA GLN A 46 11.24 -11.56 -8.27
C GLN A 46 10.49 -12.83 -7.79
N THR A 47 10.77 -13.32 -6.58
CA THR A 47 10.07 -14.49 -6.03
C THR A 47 8.67 -14.17 -5.48
N LEU A 48 8.29 -12.89 -5.41
CA LEU A 48 6.97 -12.48 -4.93
C LEU A 48 5.88 -12.92 -5.92
N PRO A 49 4.85 -13.65 -5.47
CA PRO A 49 3.86 -14.24 -6.37
C PRO A 49 2.99 -13.20 -7.09
N PHE A 50 2.86 -12.01 -6.51
CA PHE A 50 2.07 -10.89 -7.06
C PHE A 50 2.86 -9.97 -8.01
N VAL A 51 4.17 -10.16 -8.17
CA VAL A 51 5.00 -9.37 -9.09
C VAL A 51 4.92 -9.95 -10.50
N GLU A 52 4.65 -9.10 -11.48
CA GLU A 52 4.65 -9.43 -12.91
C GLU A 52 6.03 -9.17 -13.52
N SER A 53 6.59 -7.99 -13.27
CA SER A 53 7.91 -7.60 -13.74
C SER A 53 8.58 -6.65 -12.76
N ILE A 54 9.90 -6.51 -12.86
CA ILE A 54 10.67 -5.53 -12.09
C ILE A 54 11.57 -4.77 -13.04
N ASP A 55 11.39 -3.45 -13.08
CA ASP A 55 12.34 -2.53 -13.73
C ASP A 55 13.33 -1.99 -12.68
N THR A 56 14.51 -1.60 -13.14
CA THR A 56 15.54 -1.00 -12.27
C THR A 56 15.87 0.40 -12.73
N ASP A 57 15.67 1.37 -11.85
CA ASP A 57 16.20 2.72 -11.99
C ASP A 57 17.58 2.76 -11.31
N LEU A 58 18.62 2.69 -12.15
CA LEU A 58 20.01 2.67 -11.69
C LEU A 58 20.47 4.02 -11.13
N GLU A 59 19.90 5.13 -11.62
CA GLU A 59 20.24 6.48 -11.15
C GLU A 59 19.76 6.66 -9.71
N ASN A 60 18.53 6.24 -9.42
CA ASN A 60 17.93 6.36 -8.09
C ASN A 60 18.09 5.11 -7.22
N THR A 61 18.81 4.09 -7.69
CA THR A 61 19.00 2.79 -7.00
C THR A 61 17.66 2.21 -6.52
N THR A 62 16.70 2.14 -7.43
CA THR A 62 15.29 1.85 -7.12
C THR A 62 14.79 0.69 -7.97
N PHE A 63 14.05 -0.23 -7.35
CA PHE A 63 13.32 -1.29 -8.01
C PHE A 63 11.87 -0.85 -8.23
N ILE A 64 11.38 -0.94 -9.46
CA ILE A 64 9.99 -0.64 -9.81
C ILE A 64 9.30 -1.98 -10.04
N LEU A 65 8.53 -2.43 -9.05
CA LEU A 65 7.78 -3.67 -9.09
C LEU A 65 6.43 -3.39 -9.76
N ASN A 66 6.19 -3.97 -10.92
CA ASN A 66 4.87 -3.95 -11.56
C ASN A 66 4.08 -5.17 -11.08
N PHE A 67 2.85 -4.95 -10.62
CA PHE A 67 2.03 -6.00 -10.03
C PHE A 67 1.08 -6.62 -11.03
N LYS A 68 0.87 -7.92 -10.89
CA LYS A 68 -0.14 -8.65 -11.66
C LYS A 68 -1.53 -8.07 -11.39
N LYS A 69 -2.37 -8.10 -12.42
CA LYS A 69 -3.77 -7.69 -12.29
C LYS A 69 -4.49 -8.54 -11.24
N ASP A 70 -5.29 -7.89 -10.39
CA ASP A 70 -6.11 -8.51 -9.34
C ASP A 70 -5.32 -9.35 -8.31
N ALA A 71 -4.01 -9.16 -8.22
CA ALA A 71 -3.17 -9.89 -7.27
C ALA A 71 -3.31 -9.33 -5.85
N ASN A 72 -3.28 -10.23 -4.87
CA ASN A 72 -3.20 -9.86 -3.46
C ASN A 72 -1.77 -9.42 -3.11
N VAL A 73 -1.51 -8.12 -3.29
CA VAL A 73 -0.20 -7.50 -3.03
C VAL A 73 -0.03 -7.22 -1.54
N SER A 74 1.05 -7.75 -0.97
CA SER A 74 1.43 -7.54 0.43
C SER A 74 2.65 -6.61 0.55
N ILE A 75 2.46 -5.50 1.29
CA ILE A 75 3.54 -4.55 1.57
C ILE A 75 4.61 -5.16 2.49
N ASP A 76 4.18 -5.92 3.50
CA ASP A 76 5.10 -6.57 4.44
C ASP A 76 5.92 -7.68 3.76
N GLU A 77 5.39 -8.39 2.76
CA GLU A 77 6.18 -9.38 2.00
C GLU A 77 7.28 -8.73 1.16
N MET A 78 7.03 -7.54 0.58
CA MET A 78 8.09 -6.79 -0.12
C MET A 78 9.24 -6.44 0.82
N ARG A 79 8.93 -5.96 2.04
CA ARG A 79 9.93 -5.71 3.07
C ARG A 79 10.68 -6.98 3.44
N ALA A 80 9.96 -8.05 3.74
CA ALA A 80 10.55 -9.33 4.12
C ALA A 80 11.55 -9.83 3.07
N LYS A 81 11.24 -9.74 1.77
CA LYS A 81 12.16 -10.13 0.70
C LYS A 81 13.44 -9.31 0.64
N VAL A 82 13.38 -8.02 0.99
CA VAL A 82 14.57 -7.17 1.07
C VAL A 82 15.41 -7.54 2.29
N GLU A 83 14.76 -7.81 3.43
CA GLU A 83 15.40 -8.26 4.67
C GLU A 83 16.05 -9.64 4.52
N ASP A 84 15.38 -10.58 3.86
CA ASP A 84 15.90 -11.91 3.51
C ASP A 84 17.15 -11.84 2.62
N ALA A 85 17.25 -10.79 1.79
CA ALA A 85 18.44 -10.52 0.99
C ALA A 85 19.57 -9.84 1.79
N GLY A 86 19.36 -9.53 3.07
CA GLY A 86 20.33 -8.91 3.97
C GLY A 86 20.34 -7.38 3.96
N PHE A 87 19.30 -6.74 3.43
CA PHE A 87 19.19 -5.28 3.32
C PHE A 87 17.97 -4.74 4.05
N SER A 88 17.83 -3.43 4.12
CA SER A 88 16.65 -2.78 4.73
C SER A 88 15.99 -1.82 3.75
N VAL A 89 14.67 -1.69 3.82
CA VAL A 89 13.92 -0.74 2.99
C VAL A 89 14.22 0.69 3.44
N ALA A 90 14.62 1.55 2.51
CA ALA A 90 14.89 2.96 2.75
C ALA A 90 13.72 3.85 2.30
N LYS A 91 12.96 3.42 1.30
CA LYS A 91 11.77 4.11 0.84
C LYS A 91 10.89 3.13 0.09
N LEU A 92 9.59 3.17 0.36
CA LEU A 92 8.59 2.44 -0.43
C LEU A 92 7.48 3.40 -0.85
N VAL A 93 7.34 3.60 -2.15
CA VAL A 93 6.25 4.35 -2.75
C VAL A 93 5.34 3.36 -3.46
N VAL A 94 4.08 3.28 -3.05
CA VAL A 94 3.09 2.39 -3.65
C VAL A 94 2.13 3.23 -4.48
N THR A 95 1.84 2.76 -5.69
CA THR A 95 0.85 3.35 -6.57
C THR A 95 -0.41 2.50 -6.58
N ALA A 96 -1.55 3.16 -6.37
CA ALA A 96 -2.86 2.56 -6.17
C ALA A 96 -3.92 3.32 -6.95
N ASP A 97 -4.95 2.60 -7.40
CA ASP A 97 -6.17 3.22 -7.91
C ASP A 97 -7.10 3.60 -6.74
N PHE A 98 -7.57 4.85 -6.72
CA PHE A 98 -8.56 5.35 -5.76
C PHE A 98 -9.82 5.83 -6.50
N ASP A 99 -10.99 5.58 -5.93
CA ASP A 99 -12.27 6.07 -6.45
C ASP A 99 -12.88 7.05 -5.45
N ASN A 100 -12.71 8.35 -5.72
CA ASN A 100 -13.29 9.46 -4.95
C ASN A 100 -13.11 9.35 -3.42
N VAL A 101 -11.92 8.96 -2.96
CA VAL A 101 -11.60 8.75 -1.54
C VAL A 101 -11.20 10.07 -0.90
N LYS A 102 -11.99 10.57 0.04
CA LYS A 102 -11.64 11.74 0.85
C LYS A 102 -10.61 11.34 1.91
N ILE A 103 -9.50 12.08 1.96
CA ILE A 103 -8.46 11.91 2.98
C ILE A 103 -8.21 13.23 3.70
N SER A 104 -7.77 13.12 4.95
CA SER A 104 -7.30 14.21 5.80
C SER A 104 -6.19 13.67 6.70
N ASN A 105 -5.50 14.54 7.45
CA ASN A 105 -4.58 14.06 8.46
C ASN A 105 -5.31 13.16 9.47
N ASP A 106 -4.67 12.05 9.83
CA ASP A 106 -5.19 10.98 10.69
C ASP A 106 -6.38 10.17 10.15
N ALA A 107 -6.76 10.36 8.89
CA ALA A 107 -7.78 9.54 8.26
C ALA A 107 -7.33 8.08 8.14
N HIS A 108 -8.24 7.15 8.46
CA HIS A 108 -8.06 5.71 8.30
C HIS A 108 -8.93 5.22 7.14
N ILE A 109 -8.30 4.72 6.09
CA ILE A 109 -8.99 4.23 4.88
C ILE A 109 -8.74 2.73 4.76
N ASN A 110 -9.80 1.94 4.63
CA ASN A 110 -9.66 0.53 4.29
C ASN A 110 -9.25 0.39 2.82
N TYR A 111 -8.14 -0.28 2.55
CA TYR A 111 -7.62 -0.50 1.20
C TYR A 111 -7.01 -1.90 1.10
N ASN A 112 -7.48 -2.69 0.14
CA ASN A 112 -6.99 -4.05 -0.14
C ASN A 112 -6.84 -4.92 1.13
N GLY A 113 -7.90 -4.96 1.97
CA GLY A 113 -7.94 -5.76 3.20
C GLY A 113 -7.17 -5.17 4.40
N ASN A 114 -6.37 -4.13 4.20
CA ASN A 114 -5.60 -3.44 5.23
C ASN A 114 -6.15 -2.03 5.51
N THR A 115 -5.55 -1.32 6.45
CA THR A 115 -5.87 0.08 6.73
C THR A 115 -4.69 0.99 6.37
N LEU A 116 -4.96 2.05 5.60
CA LEU A 116 -4.05 3.14 5.34
C LEU A 116 -4.38 4.28 6.31
N HIS A 117 -3.43 4.61 7.18
CA HIS A 117 -3.52 5.79 8.06
C HIS A 117 -2.69 6.92 7.44
N PHE A 118 -3.38 7.94 6.93
CA PHE A 118 -2.72 9.09 6.33
C PHE A 118 -2.16 10.03 7.39
N VAL A 119 -0.87 10.33 7.31
CA VAL A 119 -0.15 11.22 8.23
C VAL A 119 0.56 12.33 7.45
N SER A 120 0.59 13.54 8.03
CA SER A 120 1.21 14.72 7.42
C SER A 120 0.62 15.12 6.06
N VAL A 121 -0.70 14.91 5.86
CA VAL A 121 -1.40 15.24 4.61
C VAL A 121 -2.40 16.38 4.78
N LYS A 122 -2.68 17.09 3.69
CA LYS A 122 -3.79 18.05 3.60
C LYS A 122 -5.08 17.38 3.17
N ASP A 123 -6.21 17.99 3.51
CA ASP A 123 -7.53 17.56 3.07
C ASP A 123 -7.63 17.58 1.54
N GLN A 124 -7.95 16.43 0.96
CA GLN A 124 -8.09 16.27 -0.48
C GLN A 124 -8.93 15.04 -0.83
N THR A 125 -9.33 14.94 -2.09
CA THR A 125 -9.99 13.75 -2.64
C THR A 125 -9.05 13.05 -3.61
N LEU A 126 -8.72 11.79 -3.32
CA LEU A 126 -7.94 10.94 -4.21
C LEU A 126 -8.87 10.30 -5.23
N ASN A 127 -8.51 10.44 -6.51
CA ASN A 127 -9.22 9.83 -7.63
C ASN A 127 -8.23 9.41 -8.72
N GLY A 128 -8.43 8.22 -9.28
CA GLY A 128 -7.52 7.58 -10.23
C GLY A 128 -6.24 7.06 -9.59
N GLU A 129 -5.22 6.87 -10.43
CA GLU A 129 -3.90 6.39 -10.01
C GLU A 129 -3.19 7.46 -9.14
N LYS A 130 -2.90 7.12 -7.88
CA LYS A 130 -2.15 7.95 -6.94
C LYS A 130 -1.06 7.15 -6.26
N SER A 131 0.05 7.83 -5.99
CA SER A 131 1.19 7.27 -5.27
C SER A 131 1.23 7.79 -3.84
N PHE A 132 1.51 6.91 -2.89
CA PHE A 132 1.76 7.28 -1.49
C PHE A 132 3.03 6.58 -0.99
N THR A 133 3.70 7.19 -0.02
CA THR A 133 4.90 6.64 0.62
C THR A 133 4.53 5.99 1.94
N VAL A 134 4.99 4.75 2.17
CA VAL A 134 4.87 4.08 3.47
C VAL A 134 5.91 4.66 4.44
N VAL A 135 5.46 5.09 5.61
CA VAL A 135 6.29 5.79 6.62
C VAL A 135 6.38 5.05 7.95
N ASP A 136 6.06 3.76 7.95
CA ASP A 136 6.31 2.85 9.07
C ASP A 136 7.82 2.71 9.33
N LYS A 137 8.20 2.40 10.58
CA LYS A 137 9.59 2.38 11.05
C LYS A 137 10.56 1.58 10.17
N ASP A 138 10.12 0.44 9.65
CA ASP A 138 10.97 -0.48 8.89
C ASP A 138 10.94 -0.23 7.38
N PHE A 139 10.30 0.86 6.95
CA PHE A 139 10.19 1.26 5.54
C PHE A 139 10.94 2.55 5.21
N ILE A 140 11.44 3.26 6.22
CA ILE A 140 12.14 4.54 6.08
C ILE A 140 13.25 4.70 7.12
N PRO A 141 14.26 5.58 6.90
CA PRO A 141 15.30 5.85 7.87
C PRO A 141 14.73 6.38 9.20
N ALA A 142 15.38 6.03 10.32
CA ALA A 142 14.94 6.39 11.66
C ALA A 142 14.68 7.90 11.85
N LYS A 143 15.46 8.77 11.20
CA LYS A 143 15.25 10.23 11.21
C LYS A 143 13.93 10.63 10.58
N SER A 144 13.59 10.04 9.43
CA SER A 144 12.32 10.27 8.74
C SER A 144 11.16 9.69 9.54
N TYR A 145 11.32 8.48 10.10
CA TYR A 145 10.29 7.88 10.96
C TYR A 145 9.99 8.77 12.16
N LYS A 146 11.00 9.27 12.86
CA LYS A 146 10.81 10.20 13.98
C LYS A 146 9.97 11.40 13.57
N LYS A 147 10.31 12.05 12.44
CA LYS A 147 9.57 13.19 11.89
C LYS A 147 8.09 12.87 11.69
N TYR A 148 7.75 11.76 11.04
CA TYR A 148 6.35 11.40 10.75
C TYR A 148 5.60 10.91 12.00
N SER A 149 6.28 10.20 12.89
CA SER A 149 5.67 9.70 14.14
C SER A 149 5.22 10.80 15.09
N GLU A 150 5.80 11.99 14.97
CA GLU A 150 5.42 13.19 15.72
C GLU A 150 4.23 13.93 15.10
N GLN A 151 3.83 13.61 13.86
CA GLN A 151 2.70 14.23 13.14
C GLN A 151 1.35 13.58 13.45
N THR A 152 1.33 12.53 14.27
CA THR A 152 0.11 11.85 14.71
C THR A 152 0.17 11.55 16.20
N LYS A 153 -0.98 11.62 16.87
CA LYS A 153 -1.13 11.23 18.28
C LYS A 153 -1.56 9.78 18.44
N MET A 154 -1.86 9.09 17.34
CA MET A 154 -2.41 7.73 17.36
C MET A 154 -1.30 6.72 17.69
N ALA A 155 -1.60 5.78 18.58
CA ALA A 155 -0.62 4.78 19.02
C ALA A 155 -0.27 3.75 17.93
N CYS A 156 -1.12 3.58 16.92
CA CYS A 156 -0.91 2.66 15.81
C CYS A 156 0.40 2.91 15.04
N ILE A 157 0.91 4.15 15.01
CA ILE A 157 2.19 4.49 14.36
C ILE A 157 3.38 3.71 14.94
N LYS A 158 3.27 3.32 16.22
CA LYS A 158 4.31 2.55 16.92
C LYS A 158 4.14 1.05 16.77
N THR A 159 2.89 0.59 16.69
CA THR A 159 2.57 -0.85 16.73
C THR A 159 2.40 -1.43 15.33
N GLY A 160 2.01 -0.63 14.34
CA GLY A 160 1.62 -1.09 13.01
C GLY A 160 0.25 -1.77 12.96
N PHE A 161 -0.52 -1.77 14.06
CA PHE A 161 -1.83 -2.41 14.16
C PHE A 161 -2.85 -1.43 14.74
N MET A 162 -4.13 -1.62 14.41
CA MET A 162 -5.20 -0.84 15.04
C MET A 162 -5.13 -0.94 16.56
N GLN A 163 -5.30 0.20 17.23
CA GLN A 163 -5.30 0.31 18.69
C GLN A 163 -6.60 0.98 19.14
N ASP A 164 -6.82 1.03 20.46
CA ASP A 164 -8.03 1.62 21.05
C ASP A 164 -8.23 3.10 20.69
N CYS A 165 -7.18 3.82 20.30
CA CYS A 165 -7.32 5.18 19.79
C CYS A 165 -8.02 5.25 18.42
N CYS A 166 -8.01 4.17 17.64
CA CYS A 166 -8.47 4.09 16.25
C CYS A 166 -9.88 3.50 16.09
N HIS A 167 -10.66 3.38 17.17
CA HIS A 167 -11.98 2.74 17.13
C HIS A 167 -12.89 3.36 16.06
N THR A 168 -13.12 2.61 14.99
CA THR A 168 -14.35 2.68 14.19
C THR A 168 -15.30 1.61 14.75
N PRO A 169 -16.59 1.90 14.99
CA PRO A 169 -17.53 0.88 15.46
C PRO A 169 -17.52 -0.34 14.53
N GLY A 170 -17.18 -1.53 15.06
CA GLY A 170 -17.20 -2.79 14.31
C GLY A 170 -15.84 -3.32 13.80
N THR A 171 -14.71 -2.70 14.14
CA THR A 171 -13.38 -3.18 13.70
C THR A 171 -12.63 -3.94 14.80
N THR A 172 -12.10 -5.12 14.49
CA THR A 172 -11.30 -5.94 15.41
C THR A 172 -9.87 -5.37 15.55
N ASN A 173 -9.32 -5.44 16.77
CA ASN A 173 -7.99 -4.93 17.17
C ASN A 173 -6.77 -5.63 16.52
N SER A 174 -6.93 -6.30 15.36
CA SER A 174 -5.85 -7.08 14.73
C SER A 174 -5.56 -6.72 13.27
N LYS A 175 -6.20 -5.68 12.70
CA LYS A 175 -5.92 -5.28 11.32
C LYS A 175 -4.62 -4.48 11.22
N ARG A 176 -3.78 -4.83 10.24
CA ARG A 176 -2.53 -4.14 9.91
C ARG A 176 -2.85 -2.72 9.43
N VAL A 177 -2.17 -1.74 10.02
CA VAL A 177 -2.26 -0.32 9.69
C VAL A 177 -0.94 0.14 9.10
N TYR A 178 -0.94 0.53 7.83
CA TYR A 178 0.20 1.17 7.19
C TYR A 178 0.05 2.68 7.28
N HIS A 179 1.05 3.34 7.82
CA HIS A 179 1.07 4.80 7.89
C HIS A 179 1.65 5.32 6.59
N VAL A 180 0.95 6.26 5.97
CA VAL A 180 1.26 6.71 4.62
C VAL A 180 1.17 8.22 4.48
N THR A 181 1.96 8.78 3.57
CA THR A 181 1.92 10.19 3.18
C THR A 181 1.89 10.32 1.66
N ILE A 182 1.29 11.38 1.15
CA ILE A 182 1.26 11.75 -0.26
C ILE A 182 1.76 13.18 -0.45
#